data_AF-A0A8T0EU50-F1
#
_entry.id   AF-A0A8T0EU50-F1
#
_cell.length_a   1.000
_cell.length_b   1.000
_cell.length_c   1.000
_cell.angle_alpha   90.00
_cell.angle_beta   90.00
_cell.angle_gamma   90.00
#
_symmetry.space_group_name_H-M   'P 1'
#
loop_
_entity.id
_entity.type
_entity.pdbx_description
1 polymer ?
#
loop_
_entity_poly.entity_id
_entity_poly.type
_entity_poly.pdbx_seq_one_letter_code
_entity_poly.pdbx_strand_id
1 'polypeptide(L)'
;MDSEILYVNDHPCPHWIVPIPGDGSCLFHSLSFSMYKNIESSYEIRLAIAEYVEAHWDELQLYTCDERGNPYINADLYRTAMVKTTTYGSVSELMAAAALYPYAFEVYENGILRGSFGGDSGNPVKRLRFSGSFLGGHYEVLLQEMPPNDENSNKNNINLPKKGGRPKKINKGRPKTSALSRSQQIKEAAARYRQNNPEKRKKTLNRYSSSCPEAHRAAVACYTACHPEVHREAVSRYTASHPEVHRDAVTRYTASHPEVHRNSVRILLYPEVHEIVHLKGFPP
;
A
#
# COMPACT_ATOMS: atom_id res chain seq x y z
N MET A 1 -19.76 -12.77 -22.36
CA MET A 1 -18.98 -12.71 -21.10
C MET A 1 -17.56 -12.53 -21.50
N ASP A 2 -16.92 -11.47 -21.03
CA ASP A 2 -15.52 -11.20 -21.35
C ASP A 2 -14.64 -12.17 -20.58
N SER A 3 -13.56 -12.60 -21.20
CA SER A 3 -12.62 -13.55 -20.62
C SER A 3 -11.19 -13.08 -20.78
N GLU A 4 -10.34 -13.49 -19.85
CA GLU A 4 -8.93 -13.13 -19.79
C GLU A 4 -8.10 -14.38 -19.47
N ILE A 5 -6.98 -14.55 -20.17
CA ILE A 5 -6.06 -15.65 -19.92
C ILE A 5 -4.97 -15.13 -18.97
N LEU A 6 -4.94 -15.65 -17.76
CA LEU A 6 -3.88 -15.36 -16.79
C LEU A 6 -2.80 -16.44 -16.88
N TYR A 7 -1.55 -16.06 -16.72
CA TYR A 7 -0.45 -17.01 -16.60
C TYR A 7 -0.16 -17.26 -15.12
N VAL A 8 -0.69 -18.37 -14.59
CA VAL A 8 -0.50 -18.76 -13.19
C VAL A 8 0.52 -19.90 -13.16
N ASN A 9 1.70 -19.65 -12.56
CA ASN A 9 2.82 -20.59 -12.58
C ASN A 9 3.20 -21.06 -14.00
N ASP A 10 3.29 -20.12 -14.95
CA ASP A 10 3.59 -20.36 -16.37
C ASP A 10 2.54 -21.20 -17.13
N HIS A 11 1.39 -21.47 -16.53
CA HIS A 11 0.27 -22.15 -17.18
C HIS A 11 -0.83 -21.15 -17.58
N PRO A 12 -1.31 -21.20 -18.85
CA PRO A 12 -2.45 -20.40 -19.26
C PRO A 12 -3.70 -20.89 -18.52
N CYS A 13 -4.33 -19.97 -17.80
CA CYS A 13 -5.49 -20.23 -16.97
C CYS A 13 -6.61 -19.27 -17.38
N PRO A 14 -7.62 -19.74 -18.13
CA PRO A 14 -8.73 -18.91 -18.56
C PRO A 14 -9.59 -18.51 -17.35
N HIS A 15 -9.96 -17.24 -17.30
CA HIS A 15 -10.85 -16.67 -16.30
C HIS A 15 -11.97 -15.88 -16.97
N TRP A 16 -13.17 -15.98 -16.42
CA TRP A 16 -14.29 -15.11 -16.77
C TRP A 16 -14.24 -13.83 -15.93
N ILE A 17 -14.48 -12.71 -16.59
CA ILE A 17 -14.63 -11.41 -15.94
C ILE A 17 -16.09 -11.29 -15.48
N VAL A 18 -16.27 -11.13 -14.17
CA VAL A 18 -17.58 -10.78 -13.60
C VAL A 18 -17.65 -9.27 -13.51
N PRO A 19 -18.57 -8.63 -14.25
CA PRO A 19 -18.72 -7.17 -14.20
C PRO A 19 -19.22 -6.74 -12.82
N ILE A 20 -18.60 -5.69 -12.29
CA ILE A 20 -18.91 -5.11 -10.99
C ILE A 20 -19.39 -3.67 -11.22
N PRO A 21 -20.32 -3.12 -10.41
CA PRO A 21 -20.71 -1.72 -10.55
C PRO A 21 -19.50 -0.78 -10.47
N GLY A 22 -19.37 0.08 -11.49
CA GLY A 22 -18.28 1.05 -11.67
C GLY A 22 -18.42 2.29 -10.79
N ASP A 23 -18.71 2.12 -9.51
CA ASP A 23 -18.82 3.21 -8.54
C ASP A 23 -17.60 3.26 -7.60
N GLY A 24 -17.66 4.17 -6.62
CA GLY A 24 -16.65 4.32 -5.57
C GLY A 24 -16.42 3.07 -4.72
N SER A 25 -17.29 2.07 -4.81
CA SER A 25 -17.27 0.84 -4.03
C SER A 25 -16.83 -0.40 -4.80
N CYS A 26 -16.41 -0.27 -6.07
CA CYS A 26 -16.03 -1.40 -6.91
C CYS A 26 -15.03 -2.38 -6.27
N LEU A 27 -14.04 -1.90 -5.50
CA LEU A 27 -13.13 -2.79 -4.76
C LEU A 27 -13.89 -3.65 -3.75
N PHE A 28 -14.73 -3.03 -2.92
CA PHE A 28 -15.47 -3.71 -1.86
C PHE A 28 -16.56 -4.63 -2.43
N HIS A 29 -17.19 -4.23 -3.54
CA HIS A 29 -18.07 -5.10 -4.33
C HIS A 29 -17.33 -6.33 -4.85
N SER A 30 -16.12 -6.13 -5.38
CA SER A 30 -15.28 -7.22 -5.86
C SER A 30 -14.86 -8.17 -4.74
N LEU A 31 -14.48 -7.63 -3.58
CA LEU A 31 -14.16 -8.41 -2.39
C LEU A 31 -15.40 -9.22 -1.94
N SER A 32 -16.54 -8.56 -1.74
CA SER A 32 -17.81 -9.20 -1.38
C SER A 32 -18.17 -10.33 -2.34
N PHE A 33 -18.14 -10.07 -3.64
CA PHE A 33 -18.52 -11.05 -4.64
C PHE A 33 -17.52 -12.22 -4.69
N SER A 34 -16.21 -11.94 -4.59
CA SER A 34 -15.19 -12.99 -4.60
C SER A 34 -15.32 -13.97 -3.42
N MET A 35 -15.74 -13.46 -2.25
CA MET A 35 -15.89 -14.22 -1.01
C MET A 35 -17.26 -14.89 -0.92
N TYR A 36 -18.34 -14.15 -1.19
CA TYR A 36 -19.72 -14.54 -0.86
C TYR A 36 -20.66 -14.63 -2.07
N LYS A 37 -20.16 -14.38 -3.29
CA LYS A 37 -20.92 -14.44 -4.55
C LYS A 37 -22.10 -13.46 -4.63
N ASN A 38 -22.05 -12.38 -3.85
CA ASN A 38 -22.98 -11.26 -3.88
C ASN A 38 -22.25 -9.96 -3.52
N ILE A 39 -22.89 -8.81 -3.77
CA ILE A 39 -22.34 -7.48 -3.43
C ILE A 39 -23.04 -6.85 -2.20
N GLU A 40 -23.96 -7.54 -1.55
CA GLU A 40 -24.79 -6.99 -0.48
C GLU A 40 -23.96 -6.67 0.78
N SER A 41 -22.94 -7.49 1.06
CA SER A 41 -22.02 -7.29 2.20
C SER A 41 -20.94 -6.24 1.97
N SER A 42 -20.95 -5.51 0.85
CA SER A 42 -19.86 -4.60 0.48
C SER A 42 -19.65 -3.46 1.47
N TYR A 43 -20.75 -2.92 2.01
CA TYR A 43 -20.67 -1.83 2.98
C TYR A 43 -20.11 -2.32 4.32
N GLU A 44 -20.55 -3.49 4.79
CA GLU A 44 -20.02 -4.11 6.02
C GLU A 44 -18.53 -4.43 5.90
N ILE A 45 -18.12 -5.00 4.76
CA ILE A 45 -16.70 -5.28 4.46
C ILE A 45 -15.90 -3.98 4.44
N ARG A 46 -16.41 -2.91 3.81
CA ARG A 46 -15.79 -1.58 3.80
C ARG A 46 -15.57 -1.05 5.22
N LEU A 47 -16.59 -1.11 6.07
CA LEU A 47 -16.48 -0.64 7.45
C LEU A 47 -15.44 -1.42 8.25
N ALA A 48 -15.47 -2.75 8.16
CA ALA A 48 -14.52 -3.62 8.85
C ALA A 48 -13.07 -3.38 8.39
N ILE A 49 -12.87 -3.23 7.07
CA ILE A 49 -11.55 -2.92 6.50
C ILE A 49 -11.05 -1.57 6.98
N ALA A 50 -11.87 -0.53 6.90
CA ALA A 50 -11.43 0.80 7.29
C ALA A 50 -11.16 0.91 8.80
N GLU A 51 -11.87 0.15 9.64
CA GLU A 51 -11.58 0.04 11.08
C GLU A 51 -10.24 -0.68 11.32
N TYR A 52 -9.98 -1.75 10.56
CA TYR A 52 -8.69 -2.44 10.64
C TYR A 52 -7.52 -1.55 10.21
N VAL A 53 -7.67 -0.78 9.14
CA VAL A 53 -6.63 0.13 8.66
C VAL A 53 -6.35 1.24 9.67
N GLU A 54 -7.40 1.82 10.26
CA GLU A 54 -7.29 2.79 11.36
C GLU A 54 -6.54 2.21 12.57
N ALA A 55 -6.87 0.98 12.98
CA ALA A 55 -6.21 0.31 14.09
C ALA A 55 -4.74 -0.06 13.82
N HIS A 56 -4.34 -0.20 12.55
CA HIS A 56 -2.98 -0.56 12.13
C HIS A 56 -2.33 0.56 11.31
N TRP A 57 -2.65 1.81 11.66
CA TRP A 57 -2.27 2.99 10.90
C TRP A 57 -0.77 3.08 10.61
N ASP A 58 0.08 2.86 11.61
CA ASP A 58 1.53 2.98 11.47
C ASP A 58 2.11 2.06 10.38
N GLU A 59 1.51 0.88 10.19
CA GLU A 59 1.92 -0.09 9.18
C GLU A 59 1.32 0.18 7.80
N LEU A 60 0.10 0.73 7.76
CA LEU A 60 -0.72 0.80 6.56
C LEU A 60 -0.80 2.21 5.94
N GLN A 61 -0.44 3.27 6.66
CA GLN A 61 -0.59 4.66 6.22
C GLN A 61 0.00 4.93 4.82
N LEU A 62 1.19 4.37 4.53
CA LEU A 62 1.89 4.57 3.26
C LEU A 62 1.22 3.90 2.06
N TYR A 63 0.28 2.99 2.33
CA TYR A 63 -0.48 2.25 1.32
C TYR A 63 -1.90 2.78 1.13
N THR A 64 -2.29 3.79 1.91
CA THR A 64 -3.54 4.53 1.71
C THR A 64 -3.40 5.47 0.52
N CYS A 65 -4.52 5.86 -0.06
CA CYS A 65 -4.54 6.71 -1.25
C CYS A 65 -5.80 7.58 -1.24
N ASP A 66 -5.62 8.90 -1.20
CA ASP A 66 -6.69 9.88 -1.31
C ASP A 66 -7.08 10.13 -2.78
N GLU A 67 -8.06 11.01 -2.99
CA GLU A 67 -8.55 11.37 -4.33
C GLU A 67 -7.48 11.98 -5.27
N ARG A 68 -6.36 12.44 -4.71
CA ARG A 68 -5.23 13.02 -5.44
C ARG A 68 -4.09 12.02 -5.65
N GLY A 69 -4.22 10.80 -5.15
CA GLY A 69 -3.19 9.78 -5.24
C GLY A 69 -2.17 9.83 -4.10
N ASN A 70 -2.39 10.65 -3.07
CA ASN A 70 -1.46 10.81 -1.96
C ASN A 70 -1.89 9.95 -0.76
N PRO A 71 -0.96 9.46 0.06
CA PRO A 71 -1.31 8.87 1.35
C PRO A 71 -2.08 9.86 2.22
N TYR A 72 -3.10 9.36 2.92
CA TYR A 72 -3.80 10.15 3.91
C TYR A 72 -2.85 10.55 5.04
N ILE A 73 -2.99 11.78 5.54
CA ILE A 73 -2.07 12.33 6.55
C ILE A 73 -2.30 11.78 7.95
N ASN A 74 -3.49 11.25 8.24
CA ASN A 74 -3.84 10.63 9.51
C ASN A 74 -5.03 9.67 9.36
N ALA A 75 -5.19 8.83 10.39
CA ALA A 75 -6.21 7.79 10.43
C ALA A 75 -7.64 8.35 10.45
N ASP A 76 -7.90 9.46 11.15
CA ASP A 76 -9.24 10.07 11.25
C ASP A 76 -9.76 10.54 9.88
N LEU A 77 -8.91 11.20 9.10
CA LEU A 77 -9.24 11.66 7.75
C LEU A 77 -9.45 10.50 6.79
N TYR A 78 -8.58 9.48 6.90
CA TYR A 78 -8.74 8.23 6.17
C TYR A 78 -10.10 7.58 6.50
N ARG A 79 -10.41 7.40 7.78
CA ARG A 79 -11.64 6.74 8.24
C ARG A 79 -12.87 7.52 7.78
N THR A 80 -12.88 8.84 7.99
CA THR A 80 -13.97 9.74 7.58
C THR A 80 -14.22 9.70 6.07
N ALA A 81 -13.18 9.55 5.27
CA ALA A 81 -13.32 9.37 3.83
C ALA A 81 -13.80 7.95 3.49
N MET A 82 -13.14 6.92 4.02
CA MET A 82 -13.33 5.53 3.60
C MET A 82 -14.70 4.94 3.97
N VAL A 83 -15.40 5.50 4.95
CA VAL A 83 -16.80 5.14 5.25
C VAL A 83 -17.79 5.58 4.15
N LYS A 84 -17.40 6.53 3.28
CA LYS A 84 -18.24 6.97 2.16
C LYS A 84 -18.18 5.93 1.04
N THR A 85 -19.35 5.52 0.54
CA THR A 85 -19.46 4.54 -0.56
C THR A 85 -18.89 5.04 -1.89
N THR A 86 -18.61 6.34 -2.00
CA THR A 86 -17.99 6.97 -3.17
C THR A 86 -16.47 7.00 -3.12
N THR A 87 -15.84 6.64 -2.01
CA THR A 87 -14.38 6.67 -1.86
C THR A 87 -13.76 5.37 -2.34
N TYR A 88 -12.86 5.48 -3.32
CA TYR A 88 -12.13 4.35 -3.88
C TYR A 88 -11.20 3.72 -2.85
N GLY A 89 -11.13 2.39 -2.90
CA GLY A 89 -10.14 1.63 -2.15
C GLY A 89 -8.81 1.50 -2.91
N SER A 90 -7.77 1.19 -2.15
CA SER A 90 -6.37 1.17 -2.53
C SER A 90 -5.67 -0.11 -2.04
N VAL A 91 -4.34 -0.10 -2.01
CA VAL A 91 -3.54 -1.24 -1.54
C VAL A 91 -3.75 -1.52 -0.05
N SER A 92 -3.93 -0.49 0.78
CA SER A 92 -4.17 -0.66 2.22
C SER A 92 -5.42 -1.50 2.50
N GLU A 93 -6.50 -1.30 1.74
CA GLU A 93 -7.74 -2.08 1.86
C GLU A 93 -7.54 -3.55 1.49
N LEU A 94 -6.73 -3.85 0.46
CA LEU A 94 -6.41 -5.23 0.07
C LEU A 94 -5.54 -5.93 1.11
N MET A 95 -4.60 -5.22 1.72
CA MET A 95 -3.79 -5.74 2.83
C MET A 95 -4.66 -6.04 4.06
N ALA A 96 -5.57 -5.13 4.41
CA ALA A 96 -6.50 -5.30 5.50
C ALA A 96 -7.49 -6.45 5.24
N ALA A 97 -8.05 -6.56 4.03
CA ALA A 97 -8.90 -7.68 3.63
C ALA A 97 -8.17 -9.02 3.77
N ALA A 98 -6.92 -9.10 3.32
CA ALA A 98 -6.11 -10.31 3.44
C ALA A 98 -5.77 -10.70 4.89
N ALA A 99 -5.79 -9.73 5.81
CA ALA A 99 -5.60 -9.97 7.24
C ALA A 99 -6.89 -10.37 7.96
N LEU A 100 -8.02 -9.77 7.57
CA LEU A 100 -9.34 -10.01 8.19
C LEU A 100 -9.98 -11.32 7.73
N TYR A 101 -9.81 -11.68 6.46
CA TYR A 101 -10.50 -12.81 5.85
C TYR A 101 -9.51 -13.95 5.53
N PRO A 102 -9.95 -15.22 5.58
CA PRO A 102 -9.09 -16.38 5.32
C PRO A 102 -8.85 -16.60 3.81
N TYR A 103 -8.50 -15.54 3.09
CA TYR A 103 -8.26 -15.54 1.66
C TYR A 103 -6.97 -14.81 1.32
N ALA A 104 -6.34 -15.26 0.24
CA ALA A 104 -5.31 -14.49 -0.44
C ALA A 104 -5.96 -13.74 -1.60
N PHE A 105 -5.52 -12.51 -1.88
CA PHE A 105 -6.01 -11.68 -2.96
C PHE A 105 -4.90 -11.39 -3.95
N GLU A 106 -5.11 -11.72 -5.21
CA GLU A 106 -4.21 -11.39 -6.32
C GLU A 106 -4.87 -10.37 -7.23
N VAL A 107 -4.16 -9.30 -7.56
CA VAL A 107 -4.64 -8.24 -8.46
C VAL A 107 -3.86 -8.31 -9.76
N TYR A 108 -4.59 -8.45 -10.87
CA TYR A 108 -4.06 -8.51 -12.22
C TYR A 108 -4.43 -7.26 -13.01
N GLU A 109 -3.49 -6.76 -13.80
CA GLU A 109 -3.71 -5.68 -14.77
C GLU A 109 -3.16 -6.15 -16.13
N ASN A 110 -4.04 -6.26 -17.13
CA ASN A 110 -3.70 -6.76 -18.47
C ASN A 110 -2.96 -8.12 -18.44
N GLY A 111 -3.48 -9.07 -17.65
CA GLY A 111 -2.94 -10.41 -17.49
C GLY A 111 -1.69 -10.50 -16.60
N ILE A 112 -1.15 -9.37 -16.14
CA ILE A 112 0.08 -9.30 -15.34
C ILE A 112 -0.28 -9.16 -13.85
N LEU A 113 0.29 -10.03 -13.02
CA LEU A 113 0.15 -9.93 -11.56
C LEU A 113 0.83 -8.65 -11.04
N ARG A 114 0.05 -7.75 -10.44
CA ARG A 114 0.53 -6.47 -9.88
C ARG A 114 0.76 -6.55 -8.37
N GLY A 115 -0.05 -7.34 -7.67
CA GLY A 115 0.05 -7.50 -6.24
C GLY A 115 -0.56 -8.81 -5.77
N SER A 116 0.01 -9.37 -4.71
CA SER A 116 -0.51 -10.55 -4.01
C SER A 116 -0.51 -10.23 -2.51
N PHE A 117 -1.68 -10.40 -1.88
CA PHE A 117 -1.96 -9.98 -0.52
C PHE A 117 -2.49 -11.18 0.27
N GLY A 118 -1.89 -11.49 1.42
CA GLY A 118 -2.17 -12.72 2.15
C GLY A 118 -1.38 -13.89 1.55
N GLY A 119 -0.36 -14.35 2.27
CA GLY A 119 0.65 -15.28 1.75
C GLY A 119 0.92 -16.49 2.64
N ASP A 120 0.09 -16.73 3.65
CA ASP A 120 0.21 -17.94 4.45
C ASP A 120 -0.27 -19.13 3.62
N SER A 121 0.66 -20.08 3.42
CA SER A 121 0.49 -21.26 2.56
C SER A 121 -0.73 -22.08 3.00
N GLY A 122 -1.86 -21.89 2.31
CA GLY A 122 -3.10 -22.63 2.55
C GLY A 122 -4.39 -21.87 2.23
N ASN A 123 -4.36 -20.53 2.25
CA ASN A 123 -5.58 -19.75 1.99
C ASN A 123 -6.01 -19.83 0.52
N PRO A 124 -7.32 -19.99 0.21
CA PRO A 124 -7.81 -19.92 -1.16
C PRO A 124 -7.51 -18.56 -1.78
N VAL A 125 -7.01 -18.57 -3.01
CA VAL A 125 -6.68 -17.36 -3.76
C VAL A 125 -7.92 -16.83 -4.49
N LYS A 126 -8.20 -15.54 -4.31
CA LYS A 126 -9.24 -14.77 -4.98
C LYS A 126 -8.56 -13.79 -5.93
N ARG A 127 -8.95 -13.81 -7.20
CA ARG A 127 -8.32 -13.01 -8.24
C ARG A 127 -9.22 -11.85 -8.63
N LEU A 128 -8.62 -10.67 -8.67
CA LEU A 128 -9.26 -9.42 -9.06
C LEU A 128 -8.57 -8.89 -10.31
N ARG A 129 -9.34 -8.27 -11.18
CA ARG A 129 -8.86 -7.50 -12.32
C ARG A 129 -8.89 -6.03 -11.95
N PHE A 130 -7.82 -5.31 -12.23
CA PHE A 130 -7.76 -3.86 -12.19
C PHE A 130 -7.64 -3.32 -13.61
N SER A 131 -8.49 -2.36 -13.96
CA SER A 131 -8.47 -1.69 -15.27
C SER A 131 -8.55 -0.18 -15.09
N GLY A 132 -8.06 0.59 -16.07
CA GLY A 132 -8.09 2.06 -16.02
C GLY A 132 -6.81 2.69 -15.45
N SER A 133 -6.90 3.96 -15.07
CA SER A 133 -5.75 4.73 -14.56
C SER A 133 -5.65 4.66 -13.04
N PHE A 134 -4.48 4.95 -12.48
CA PHE A 134 -4.22 4.86 -11.03
C PHE A 134 -5.22 5.65 -10.16
N LEU A 135 -5.78 6.76 -10.65
CA LEU A 135 -6.73 7.64 -9.94
C LEU A 135 -8.21 7.35 -10.22
N GLY A 136 -8.51 6.46 -11.17
CA GLY A 136 -9.87 6.18 -11.62
C GLY A 136 -10.04 4.74 -12.08
N GLY A 137 -9.27 3.84 -11.49
CA GLY A 137 -9.25 2.45 -11.88
C GLY A 137 -10.43 1.69 -11.29
N HIS A 138 -10.85 0.66 -12.01
CA HIS A 138 -12.00 -0.16 -11.69
C HIS A 138 -11.57 -1.59 -11.36
N TYR A 139 -12.15 -2.13 -10.28
CA TYR A 139 -11.94 -3.50 -9.86
C TYR A 139 -13.10 -4.39 -10.31
N GLU A 140 -12.74 -5.55 -10.86
CA GLU A 140 -13.66 -6.63 -11.23
C GLU A 140 -13.16 -7.98 -10.67
N VAL A 141 -14.00 -9.01 -10.74
CA VAL A 141 -13.66 -10.34 -10.23
C VAL A 141 -13.30 -11.28 -11.38
N LEU A 142 -12.19 -12.01 -11.22
CA LEU A 142 -11.74 -13.06 -12.13
C LEU A 142 -12.12 -14.42 -11.55
N LEU A 143 -13.05 -15.12 -12.21
CA LEU A 143 -13.41 -16.49 -11.85
C LEU A 143 -12.72 -17.46 -12.79
N GLN A 144 -11.93 -18.38 -12.22
CA GLN A 144 -11.31 -19.44 -13.01
C GLN A 144 -12.40 -20.28 -13.68
N GLU A 145 -12.30 -20.42 -15.00
CA GLU A 145 -13.12 -21.36 -15.75
C GLU A 145 -12.71 -22.76 -15.28
N MET A 146 -13.62 -23.45 -14.58
CA MET A 146 -13.37 -24.86 -14.32
C MET A 146 -13.38 -25.57 -15.66
N PRO A 147 -12.42 -26.49 -15.94
CA PRO A 147 -12.54 -27.32 -17.12
C PRO A 147 -13.92 -28.01 -17.06
N PRO A 148 -14.62 -28.16 -18.20
CA PRO A 148 -15.93 -28.79 -18.22
C PRO A 148 -15.83 -30.12 -17.47
N ASN A 149 -16.64 -30.27 -16.42
CA ASN A 149 -16.82 -31.54 -15.76
C ASN A 149 -17.16 -32.55 -16.86
N ASP A 150 -16.34 -33.58 -17.02
CA ASP A 150 -16.81 -34.85 -17.58
C ASP A 150 -17.87 -35.38 -16.60
N GLU A 151 -19.12 -34.91 -16.74
CA GLU A 151 -20.30 -35.45 -16.04
C GLU A 151 -20.65 -36.88 -16.49
N ASN A 152 -19.70 -37.62 -17.09
CA ASN A 152 -19.94 -38.97 -17.56
C ASN A 152 -18.89 -40.00 -17.13
N SER A 153 -18.16 -39.73 -16.05
CA SER A 153 -17.40 -40.78 -15.36
C SER A 153 -17.97 -40.99 -13.96
N ASN A 154 -18.91 -41.95 -13.87
CA ASN A 154 -18.80 -43.13 -12.98
C ASN A 154 -20.16 -43.57 -12.38
N LYS A 155 -21.15 -43.85 -13.23
CA LYS A 155 -22.09 -44.96 -13.00
C LYS A 155 -21.55 -46.18 -13.73
N ASN A 156 -20.56 -46.86 -13.16
CA ASN A 156 -20.24 -48.27 -13.46
C ASN A 156 -19.22 -48.78 -12.43
N ASN A 157 -19.69 -48.97 -11.19
CA ASN A 157 -18.96 -49.73 -10.19
C ASN A 157 -19.13 -51.23 -10.50
N ILE A 158 -18.41 -51.72 -11.50
CA ILE A 158 -18.19 -53.15 -11.70
C ILE A 158 -16.84 -53.46 -11.06
N ASN A 159 -16.90 -54.27 -9.99
CA ASN A 159 -15.75 -54.77 -9.24
C ASN A 159 -14.66 -55.32 -10.16
N LEU A 160 -13.50 -54.68 -10.17
CA LEU A 160 -12.24 -55.27 -10.64
C LEU A 160 -11.19 -55.17 -9.53
N PRO A 161 -10.45 -56.27 -9.25
CA PRO A 161 -9.59 -56.37 -8.08
C PRO A 161 -8.37 -55.46 -8.21
N LYS A 162 -8.13 -54.63 -7.20
CA LYS A 162 -6.97 -53.73 -7.10
C LYS A 162 -5.68 -54.56 -7.01
N LYS A 163 -4.84 -54.51 -8.04
CA LYS A 163 -3.43 -54.89 -7.94
C LYS A 163 -2.69 -53.82 -7.13
N GLY A 164 -1.96 -54.25 -6.11
CA GLY A 164 -1.28 -53.39 -5.13
C GLY A 164 -0.24 -52.47 -5.76
N GLY A 165 -0.49 -51.16 -5.70
CA GLY A 165 0.50 -50.12 -5.98
C GLY A 165 1.30 -49.75 -4.73
N ARG A 166 2.59 -49.47 -4.90
CA ARG A 166 3.53 -49.03 -3.85
C ARG A 166 3.00 -47.79 -3.11
N PRO A 167 3.02 -47.75 -1.77
CA PRO A 167 2.46 -46.64 -1.01
C PRO A 167 3.16 -45.31 -1.33
N LYS A 168 2.36 -44.24 -1.51
CA LYS A 168 2.86 -42.87 -1.74
C LYS A 168 3.62 -42.40 -0.49
N LYS A 169 4.88 -42.00 -0.67
CA LYS A 169 5.66 -41.31 0.37
C LYS A 169 4.99 -39.99 0.71
N ILE A 170 4.57 -39.85 1.96
CA ILE A 170 4.12 -38.58 2.53
C ILE A 170 5.37 -37.73 2.77
N ASN A 171 5.50 -36.60 2.07
CA ASN A 171 6.56 -35.62 2.32
C ASN A 171 6.28 -34.93 3.66
N LYS A 172 6.76 -35.51 4.76
CA LYS A 172 6.85 -34.80 6.04
C LYS A 172 7.80 -33.62 5.82
N GLY A 173 7.26 -32.40 5.86
CA GLY A 173 8.03 -31.17 5.75
C GLY A 173 9.21 -31.18 6.72
N ARG A 174 10.32 -30.55 6.31
CA ARG A 174 11.55 -30.48 7.11
C ARG A 174 11.23 -29.91 8.51
N PRO A 175 11.74 -30.51 9.60
CA PRO A 175 11.48 -30.01 10.94
C PRO A 175 11.88 -28.53 11.08
N LYS A 176 11.08 -27.74 11.80
CA LYS A 176 11.44 -26.35 12.14
C LYS A 176 12.74 -26.36 12.95
N THR A 177 13.80 -25.80 12.40
CA THR A 177 15.13 -25.68 13.04
C THR A 177 15.26 -24.43 13.90
N SER A 178 14.23 -23.60 13.98
CA SER A 178 14.23 -22.29 14.63
C SER A 178 12.90 -22.07 15.34
N ALA A 179 12.97 -21.53 16.56
CA ALA A 179 11.81 -21.15 17.36
C ALA A 179 11.11 -19.88 16.84
N LEU A 180 11.80 -19.09 15.99
CA LEU A 180 11.24 -17.86 15.42
C LEU A 180 10.23 -18.16 14.32
N SER A 181 9.20 -17.34 14.22
CA SER A 181 8.26 -17.42 13.11
C SER A 181 8.98 -17.17 11.78
N ARG A 182 8.45 -17.71 10.67
CA ARG A 182 9.07 -17.49 9.35
C ARG A 182 9.09 -16.00 8.96
N SER A 183 8.06 -15.25 9.35
CA SER A 183 8.02 -13.79 9.18
C SER A 183 9.15 -13.10 9.95
N GLN A 184 9.40 -13.49 11.20
CA GLN A 184 10.51 -12.95 11.99
C GLN A 184 11.87 -13.29 11.37
N GLN A 185 12.06 -14.52 10.89
CA GLN A 185 13.29 -14.92 10.21
C GLN A 185 13.54 -14.09 8.95
N ILE A 186 12.50 -13.79 8.17
CA ILE A 186 12.60 -12.94 6.98
C ILE A 186 12.93 -11.49 7.36
N LYS A 187 12.27 -10.93 8.38
CA LYS A 187 12.55 -9.58 8.89
C LYS A 187 14.00 -9.45 9.37
N GLU A 188 14.49 -10.42 10.14
CA GLU A 188 15.89 -10.45 10.59
C GLU A 188 16.86 -10.61 9.43
N ALA A 189 16.60 -11.53 8.49
CA ALA A 189 17.47 -11.72 7.33
C ALA A 189 17.56 -10.46 6.47
N ALA A 190 16.44 -9.76 6.27
CA ALA A 190 16.41 -8.48 5.57
C ALA A 190 17.19 -7.39 6.32
N ALA A 191 17.07 -7.32 7.66
CA ALA A 191 17.85 -6.41 8.48
C ALA A 191 19.36 -6.68 8.37
N ARG A 192 19.78 -7.94 8.52
CA ARG A 192 21.19 -8.36 8.37
C ARG A 192 21.72 -8.05 6.98
N TYR A 193 20.92 -8.30 5.94
CA TYR A 193 21.32 -7.99 4.57
C TYR A 193 21.51 -6.48 4.36
N ARG A 194 20.61 -5.65 4.90
CA ARG A 194 20.73 -4.17 4.85
C ARG A 194 22.00 -3.68 5.54
N GLN A 195 22.33 -4.24 6.70
CA GLN A 195 23.52 -3.86 7.46
C GLN A 195 24.81 -4.25 6.74
N ASN A 196 24.84 -5.44 6.13
CA ASN A 196 26.04 -5.97 5.46
C ASN A 196 26.24 -5.45 4.03
N ASN A 197 25.23 -4.77 3.44
CA ASN A 197 25.31 -4.28 2.05
C ASN A 197 24.94 -2.78 1.92
N PRO A 198 25.63 -1.88 2.64
CA PRO A 198 25.29 -0.44 2.64
C PRO A 198 25.43 0.21 1.26
N GLU A 199 26.46 -0.16 0.50
CA GLU A 199 26.73 0.41 -0.83
C GLU A 199 25.68 0.00 -1.88
N LYS A 200 25.20 -1.25 -1.85
CA LYS A 200 24.11 -1.68 -2.73
C LYS A 200 22.84 -0.89 -2.44
N ARG A 201 22.53 -0.67 -1.16
CA ARG A 201 21.40 0.15 -0.74
C ARG A 201 21.53 1.59 -1.22
N LYS A 202 22.70 2.21 -1.03
CA LYS A 202 22.98 3.58 -1.50
C LYS A 202 22.80 3.71 -3.01
N LYS A 203 23.33 2.75 -3.79
CA LYS A 203 23.18 2.70 -5.25
C LYS A 203 21.72 2.56 -5.68
N THR A 204 20.93 1.74 -4.98
CA THR A 204 19.50 1.57 -5.26
C THR A 204 18.70 2.84 -4.94
N LEU A 205 18.97 3.48 -3.79
CA LEU A 205 18.35 4.75 -3.41
C LEU A 205 18.64 5.84 -4.43
N ASN A 206 19.91 5.99 -4.83
CA ASN A 206 20.31 6.98 -5.83
C ASN A 206 19.64 6.71 -7.18
N ARG A 207 19.55 5.44 -7.61
CA ARG A 207 18.85 5.08 -8.83
C ARG A 207 17.38 5.48 -8.77
N TYR A 208 16.71 5.18 -7.65
CA TYR A 208 15.30 5.51 -7.45
C TYR A 208 15.07 7.03 -7.41
N SER A 209 15.89 7.79 -6.69
CA SER A 209 15.78 9.25 -6.65
C SER A 209 16.03 9.90 -8.02
N SER A 210 16.89 9.30 -8.84
CA SER A 210 17.19 9.81 -10.19
C SER A 210 16.14 9.39 -11.22
N SER A 211 15.56 8.18 -11.12
CA SER A 211 14.54 7.72 -12.06
C SER A 211 13.17 8.34 -11.79
N CYS A 212 12.88 8.67 -10.53
CA CYS A 212 11.59 9.20 -10.09
C CYS A 212 11.77 10.39 -9.13
N PRO A 213 12.33 11.52 -9.58
CA PRO A 213 12.68 12.65 -8.71
C PRO A 213 11.45 13.35 -8.10
N GLU A 214 10.31 13.32 -8.78
CA GLU A 214 9.07 13.90 -8.28
C GLU A 214 8.45 13.06 -7.16
N ALA A 215 8.29 11.75 -7.39
CA ALA A 215 7.83 10.81 -6.37
C ALA A 215 8.75 10.80 -5.14
N HIS A 216 10.08 10.89 -5.34
CA HIS A 216 11.03 10.99 -4.25
C HIS A 216 10.86 12.28 -3.44
N ARG A 217 10.71 13.44 -4.11
CA ARG A 217 10.45 14.72 -3.43
C ARG A 217 9.13 14.73 -2.67
N ALA A 218 8.07 14.21 -3.27
CA ALA A 218 6.77 14.08 -2.62
C ALA A 218 6.86 13.19 -1.37
N ALA A 219 7.51 12.03 -1.47
CA ALA A 219 7.72 11.14 -0.33
C ALA A 219 8.52 11.81 0.81
N VAL A 220 9.59 12.56 0.48
CA VAL A 220 10.38 13.31 1.47
C VAL A 220 9.56 14.43 2.13
N ALA A 221 8.76 15.15 1.35
CA ALA A 221 7.89 16.21 1.84
C ALA A 221 6.82 15.66 2.79
N CYS A 222 6.13 14.59 2.38
CA CYS A 222 5.15 13.88 3.21
C CYS A 222 5.79 13.38 4.51
N TYR A 223 6.95 12.72 4.42
CA TYR A 223 7.66 12.23 5.60
C TYR A 223 8.02 13.37 6.56
N THR A 224 8.54 14.48 6.02
CA THR A 224 8.92 15.66 6.81
C THR A 224 7.71 16.32 7.48
N ALA A 225 6.58 16.42 6.77
CA ALA A 225 5.33 16.98 7.31
C ALA A 225 4.74 16.10 8.41
N CYS A 226 4.80 14.78 8.25
CA CYS A 226 4.27 13.83 9.25
C CYS A 226 5.22 13.64 10.44
N HIS A 227 6.52 13.95 10.29
CA HIS A 227 7.54 13.78 11.34
C HIS A 227 8.36 15.06 11.57
N PRO A 228 7.72 16.17 12.00
CA PRO A 228 8.38 17.47 12.11
C PRO A 228 9.52 17.47 13.13
N GLU A 229 9.40 16.72 14.23
CA GLU A 229 10.46 16.63 15.24
C GLU A 229 11.70 15.91 14.73
N VAL A 230 11.53 14.82 13.95
CA VAL A 230 12.66 14.10 13.34
C VAL A 230 13.39 15.00 12.36
N HIS A 231 12.66 15.76 11.56
CA HIS A 231 13.25 16.72 10.64
C HIS A 231 13.98 17.85 11.39
N ARG A 232 13.36 18.43 12.43
CA ARG A 232 13.96 19.48 13.26
C ARG A 232 15.27 19.01 13.90
N GLU A 233 15.27 17.81 14.47
CA GLU A 233 16.46 17.22 15.07
C GLU A 233 17.57 16.96 14.03
N ALA A 234 17.21 16.43 12.86
CA ALA A 234 18.16 16.22 11.78
C ALA A 234 18.80 17.54 11.30
N VAL A 235 17.99 18.59 11.12
CA VAL A 235 18.47 19.94 10.77
C VAL A 235 19.38 20.50 11.87
N SER A 236 19.00 20.37 13.13
CA SER A 236 19.81 20.82 14.28
C SER A 236 21.19 20.15 14.29
N ARG A 237 21.23 18.82 14.15
CA ARG A 237 22.48 18.04 14.10
C ARG A 237 23.33 18.41 12.89
N TYR A 238 22.71 18.61 11.73
CA TYR A 238 23.42 19.00 10.51
C TYR A 238 24.04 20.40 10.66
N THR A 239 23.27 21.37 11.13
CA THR A 239 23.74 22.74 11.39
C THR A 239 24.88 22.77 12.42
N ALA A 240 24.77 21.99 13.50
CA ALA A 240 25.81 21.90 14.52
C ALA A 240 27.12 21.28 13.98
N SER A 241 27.03 20.31 13.07
CA SER A 241 28.19 19.67 12.45
C SER A 241 28.75 20.44 11.24
N HIS A 242 27.99 21.35 10.65
CA HIS A 242 28.36 22.14 9.46
C HIS A 242 28.01 23.63 9.63
N PRO A 243 28.62 24.33 10.60
CA PRO A 243 28.26 25.71 10.94
C PRO A 243 28.54 26.71 9.80
N GLU A 244 29.58 26.46 8.98
CA GLU A 244 29.91 27.35 7.85
C GLU A 244 28.85 27.31 6.74
N VAL A 245 28.30 26.13 6.43
CA VAL A 245 27.23 25.97 5.43
C VAL A 245 25.99 26.74 5.85
N HIS A 246 25.65 26.68 7.14
CA HIS A 246 24.53 27.43 7.70
C HIS A 246 24.78 28.94 7.63
N ARG A 247 25.97 29.40 8.02
CA ARG A 247 26.35 30.82 7.96
C ARG A 247 26.28 31.38 6.54
N ASP A 248 26.78 30.63 5.55
CA ASP A 248 26.73 31.03 4.14
C ASP A 248 25.31 31.04 3.59
N ALA A 249 24.46 30.11 4.01
CA ALA A 249 23.04 30.09 3.65
C ALA A 249 22.32 31.34 4.21
N VAL A 250 22.53 31.66 5.49
CA VAL A 250 21.96 32.86 6.13
C VAL A 250 22.44 34.12 5.41
N THR A 251 23.75 34.24 5.14
CA THR A 251 24.32 35.41 4.46
C THR A 251 23.71 35.62 3.08
N ARG A 252 23.57 34.57 2.28
CA ARG A 252 22.93 34.64 0.96
C ARG A 252 21.44 34.99 1.04
N TYR A 253 20.74 34.43 2.00
CA TYR A 253 19.32 34.72 2.21
C TYR A 253 19.12 36.19 2.60
N THR A 254 19.90 36.70 3.55
CA THR A 254 19.87 38.10 3.97
C THR A 254 20.22 39.06 2.83
N ALA A 255 21.21 38.73 2.01
CA ALA A 255 21.60 39.56 0.87
C ALA A 255 20.51 39.62 -0.22
N SER A 256 19.76 38.52 -0.43
CA SER A 256 18.66 38.46 -1.40
C SER A 256 17.33 39.00 -0.85
N HIS A 257 17.17 39.07 0.47
CA HIS A 257 15.94 39.51 1.15
C HIS A 257 16.24 40.56 2.24
N PRO A 258 16.84 41.72 1.87
CA PRO A 258 17.28 42.72 2.84
C PRO A 258 16.13 43.30 3.69
N GLU A 259 14.93 43.43 3.12
CA GLU A 259 13.76 43.96 3.85
C GLU A 259 13.24 43.00 4.93
N VAL A 260 13.35 41.69 4.72
CA VAL A 260 12.97 40.67 5.72
C VAL A 260 13.93 40.74 6.91
N HIS A 261 15.23 40.88 6.64
CA HIS A 261 16.24 41.05 7.67
C HIS A 261 16.08 42.39 8.41
N ARG A 262 15.80 43.48 7.69
CA ARG A 262 15.56 44.80 8.29
C ARG A 262 14.33 44.79 9.20
N ASN A 263 13.24 44.15 8.77
CA ASN A 263 12.03 44.02 9.59
C ASN A 263 12.23 43.13 10.81
N SER A 264 12.97 42.01 10.70
CA SER A 264 13.25 41.15 11.85
C SER A 264 14.12 41.86 12.89
N VAL A 265 15.14 42.61 12.45
CA VAL A 265 15.98 43.44 13.33
C VAL A 265 15.14 44.56 13.99
N ARG A 266 14.24 45.21 13.24
CA ARG A 266 13.35 46.25 13.77
C ARG A 266 12.39 45.73 14.84
N ILE A 267 11.82 44.54 14.65
CA ILE A 267 10.93 43.89 15.63
C ILE A 267 11.68 43.58 16.93
N LEU A 268 12.94 43.16 16.85
CA LEU A 268 13.77 42.85 18.02
C LEU A 268 14.24 44.10 18.78
N LEU A 269 14.41 45.24 18.10
CA LEU A 269 14.88 46.49 18.70
C LEU A 269 13.75 47.40 19.21
N TYR A 270 12.53 47.26 18.70
CA TYR A 270 11.38 48.10 19.09
C TYR A 270 10.08 47.28 19.18
N PRO A 271 9.91 46.44 20.23
CA PRO A 271 8.73 45.57 20.35
C PRO A 271 7.41 46.33 20.55
N GLU A 272 7.43 47.55 21.12
CA GLU A 272 6.22 48.34 21.44
C GLU A 272 5.49 48.91 20.22
N VAL A 273 6.13 48.99 19.04
CA VAL A 273 5.52 49.60 17.84
C VAL A 273 4.61 48.62 17.08
N HIS A 274 4.68 47.33 17.41
CA HIS A 274 3.97 46.27 16.66
C HIS A 274 2.54 46.01 17.18
N GLU A 275 2.21 46.44 18.40
CA GLU A 275 0.87 46.29 18.98
C GLU A 275 -0.17 47.23 18.32
N ILE A 276 0.28 48.28 17.62
CA ILE A 276 -0.60 49.26 16.98
C ILE A 276 -1.06 48.81 15.57
N VAL A 277 -0.31 47.93 14.90
CA VAL A 277 -0.57 47.60 13.47
C VAL A 277 -1.63 46.50 13.30
N HIS A 278 -1.90 45.68 14.32
CA HIS A 278 -2.94 44.64 14.25
C HIS A 278 -4.37 45.12 14.56
N LEU A 279 -4.55 46.38 15.00
CA LEU A 279 -5.88 46.94 15.35
C LEU A 279 -6.51 47.80 14.25
N LYS A 280 -5.87 47.99 13.10
CA LYS A 280 -6.49 48.70 11.97
C LYS A 280 -6.54 47.78 10.75
N GLY A 281 -7.70 47.13 10.62
CA GLY A 281 -8.05 46.35 9.44
C GLY A 281 -7.94 47.17 8.16
N PHE A 282 -7.41 46.53 7.14
CA PHE A 282 -7.62 46.87 5.73
C PHE A 282 -7.59 45.57 4.91
N PRO A 283 -8.66 45.25 4.16
CA PRO A 283 -8.62 44.35 3.01
C PRO A 283 -8.57 45.17 1.69
N PRO A 284 -8.51 44.50 0.52
CA PRO A 284 -7.45 43.63 0.03
C PRO A 284 -6.26 44.41 -0.59
#